data_AF-A0A522DZ96-F1
#
_entry.id   AF-A0A522DZ96-F1
#
_cell.length_a   1.000
_cell.length_b   1.000
_cell.length_c   1.000
_cell.angle_alpha   90.00
_cell.angle_beta   90.00
_cell.angle_gamma   90.00
#
_symmetry.space_group_name_H-M   'P 1'
#
loop_
_entity.id
_entity.type
_entity.pdbx_description
1 polymer ?
#
loop_
_entity_poly.entity_id
_entity_poly.type
_entity_poly.pdbx_seq_one_letter_code
_entity_poly.pdbx_strand_id
1 'polypeptide(L)'
;SPMSSNIARKLLNIFVTEKSKTKKEILTARENEVLSLLAAGLLYKEIADRLNIVHGTVRQHIYNIYEKLHVQNRTEAVNKYFERG
;
A
#
# COMPACT_ATOMS: atom_id res chain seq x y z
N SER A 1 -23.35 12.97 -37.03
CA SER A 1 -22.24 13.93 -37.10
C SER A 1 -21.02 13.38 -36.35
N PRO A 2 -19.82 13.47 -36.92
CA PRO A 2 -18.59 12.99 -36.28
C PRO A 2 -18.03 14.05 -35.30
N MET A 3 -17.11 13.60 -34.44
CA MET A 3 -15.98 14.35 -33.85
C MET A 3 -16.18 15.11 -32.52
N SER A 4 -15.80 14.44 -31.43
CA SER A 4 -14.63 14.90 -30.63
C SER A 4 -13.99 13.72 -29.90
N SER A 5 -13.48 12.77 -30.67
CA SER A 5 -12.75 11.58 -30.22
C SER A 5 -11.37 11.89 -29.61
N ASN A 6 -10.99 13.17 -29.50
CA ASN A 6 -9.71 13.62 -28.94
C ASN A 6 -9.81 14.06 -27.47
N ILE A 7 -10.93 14.66 -27.04
CA ILE A 7 -11.13 15.03 -25.62
C ILE A 7 -11.32 13.77 -24.77
N ALA A 8 -12.09 12.80 -25.27
CA ALA A 8 -12.31 11.52 -24.58
C ALA A 8 -11.00 10.74 -24.34
N ARG A 9 -10.08 10.71 -25.33
CA ARG A 9 -8.74 10.09 -25.16
C ARG A 9 -7.85 10.86 -24.19
N LYS A 10 -7.92 12.20 -24.18
CA LYS A 10 -7.13 13.03 -23.25
C LYS A 10 -7.60 12.86 -21.80
N LEU A 11 -8.90 12.72 -21.58
CA LEU A 11 -9.46 12.37 -20.27
C LEU A 11 -9.00 10.97 -19.81
N LEU A 12 -9.05 9.96 -20.68
CA LEU A 12 -8.52 8.61 -20.36
C LEU A 12 -7.03 8.66 -19.96
N ASN A 13 -6.20 9.46 -20.62
CA ASN A 13 -4.78 9.58 -20.28
C ASN A 13 -4.51 10.27 -18.92
N ILE A 14 -5.38 11.19 -18.50
CA ILE A 14 -5.31 11.82 -17.17
C ILE A 14 -5.65 10.79 -16.09
N PHE A 15 -6.70 9.98 -16.28
CA PHE A 15 -7.07 8.93 -15.33
C PHE A 15 -6.06 7.77 -15.24
N VAL A 16 -5.33 7.50 -16.32
CA VAL A 16 -4.27 6.48 -16.32
C VAL A 16 -3.01 6.98 -15.60
N THR A 17 -2.72 8.28 -15.68
CA THR A 17 -1.54 8.89 -15.02
C THR A 17 -1.73 9.07 -13.50
N GLU A 18 -2.96 9.36 -13.05
CA GLU A 18 -3.33 9.50 -11.62
C GLU A 18 -3.38 8.14 -10.87
N LYS A 19 -3.62 7.03 -11.58
CA LYS A 19 -3.72 5.68 -10.99
C LYS A 19 -2.40 5.17 -10.40
N SER A 20 -1.26 5.68 -10.86
CA SER A 20 0.06 5.22 -10.40
C SER A 20 0.58 5.96 -9.16
N LYS A 21 0.14 7.20 -8.90
CA LYS A 21 0.58 7.97 -7.72
C LYS A 21 -0.24 7.66 -6.47
N THR A 22 -1.54 7.43 -6.63
CA THR A 22 -2.47 7.21 -5.52
C THR A 22 -2.30 5.88 -4.77
N LYS A 23 -1.69 4.86 -5.39
CA LYS A 23 -1.48 3.55 -4.74
C LYS A 23 -0.40 3.57 -3.64
N LYS A 24 0.56 4.49 -3.71
CA LYS A 24 1.73 4.54 -2.80
C LYS A 24 1.50 5.44 -1.58
N GLU A 25 0.55 6.37 -1.66
CA GLU A 25 0.35 7.45 -0.68
C GLU A 25 -0.63 7.14 0.46
N ILE A 26 -1.31 5.99 0.43
CA ILE A 26 -2.26 5.62 1.49
C ILE A 26 -1.55 5.33 2.83
N LEU A 27 -0.33 4.80 2.78
CA LEU A 27 0.45 4.43 3.96
C LEU A 27 1.56 5.45 4.21
N THR A 28 1.84 5.71 5.48
CA THR A 28 3.02 6.50 5.89
C THR A 28 4.32 5.78 5.51
N ALA A 29 5.45 6.49 5.50
CA ALA A 29 6.76 5.88 5.25
C ALA A 29 7.02 4.69 6.20
N ARG A 30 6.68 4.85 7.48
CA ARG A 30 6.89 3.81 8.50
C ARG A 30 5.98 2.60 8.30
N GLU A 31 4.73 2.83 7.94
CA GLU A 31 3.79 1.73 7.63
C GLU A 31 4.20 0.98 6.36
N ASN A 32 4.75 1.67 5.36
CA ASN A 32 5.32 1.03 4.18
C ASN A 32 6.55 0.17 4.50
N GLU A 33 7.43 0.62 5.40
CA GLU A 33 8.55 -0.21 5.89
C GLU A 33 8.05 -1.45 6.63
N VAL A 34 7.07 -1.30 7.52
CA VAL A 34 6.49 -2.44 8.25
C VAL A 34 5.84 -3.42 7.27
N LEU A 35 5.08 -2.93 6.29
CA LEU A 35 4.42 -3.77 5.29
C LEU A 35 5.44 -4.51 4.40
N SER A 36 6.54 -3.87 4.00
CA SER A 36 7.56 -4.50 3.16
C SER A 36 8.28 -5.63 3.90
N LEU A 37 8.61 -5.44 5.18
CA LEU A 37 9.21 -6.49 6.01
C LEU A 37 8.23 -7.63 6.27
N LEU A 38 6.95 -7.32 6.46
CA LEU A 38 5.89 -8.30 6.64
C LEU A 38 5.65 -9.14 5.36
N ALA A 39 5.76 -8.51 4.18
CA ALA A 39 5.72 -9.17 2.87
C ALA A 39 6.99 -10.00 2.59
N ALA A 40 8.14 -9.61 3.14
CA ALA A 40 9.37 -10.42 3.13
C ALA A 40 9.30 -11.65 4.05
N GLY A 41 8.18 -11.88 4.74
CA GLY A 41 7.95 -13.07 5.57
C GLY A 41 8.37 -12.92 7.03
N LEU A 42 8.86 -11.76 7.46
CA LEU A 42 9.32 -11.57 8.83
C LEU A 42 8.17 -11.67 9.84
N LEU A 43 8.49 -12.15 11.03
CA LEU A 43 7.62 -12.16 12.20
C LEU A 43 7.58 -10.78 12.85
N TYR A 44 6.52 -10.47 13.61
CA TYR A 44 6.36 -9.15 14.22
C TYR A 44 7.48 -8.81 15.21
N LYS A 45 8.06 -9.83 15.87
CA LYS A 45 9.22 -9.67 16.73
C LYS A 45 10.47 -9.30 15.92
N GLU A 46 10.71 -9.95 14.80
CA GLU A 46 11.86 -9.63 13.92
C GLU A 46 11.71 -8.26 13.28
N ILE A 47 10.49 -7.86 12.93
CA ILE A 47 10.18 -6.50 12.47
C ILE A 47 10.48 -5.50 13.59
N ALA A 48 10.06 -5.78 14.82
CA ALA A 48 10.32 -4.94 15.98
C ALA A 48 11.84 -4.73 16.19
N ASP A 49 12.60 -5.83 16.17
CA ASP A 49 14.05 -5.83 16.33
C ASP A 49 14.74 -5.06 15.20
N ARG A 50 14.37 -5.31 13.94
CA ARG A 50 14.96 -4.65 12.76
C ARG A 50 14.66 -3.16 12.70
N LEU A 51 13.51 -2.77 13.23
CA LEU A 51 13.03 -1.40 13.25
C LEU A 51 13.37 -0.66 14.55
N ASN A 52 14.03 -1.32 15.50
CA ASN A 52 14.35 -0.82 16.85
C ASN A 52 13.13 -0.21 17.58
N ILE A 53 11.98 -0.90 17.53
CA ILE A 53 10.75 -0.50 18.21
C ILE A 53 10.16 -1.66 19.01
N VAL A 54 9.25 -1.37 19.94
CA VAL A 54 8.60 -2.41 20.75
C VAL A 54 7.56 -3.17 19.91
N HIS A 55 7.40 -4.46 20.17
CA HIS A 55 6.41 -5.32 19.50
C HIS A 55 4.97 -4.76 19.56
N GLY A 56 4.61 -4.03 20.62
CA GLY A 56 3.31 -3.34 20.71
C GLY A 56 3.13 -2.27 19.62
N THR A 57 4.18 -1.51 19.34
CA THR A 57 4.19 -0.48 18.28
C THR A 57 4.06 -1.12 16.89
N VAL A 58 4.72 -2.26 16.64
CA VAL A 58 4.54 -3.02 15.39
C VAL A 58 3.09 -3.45 15.22
N ARG A 59 2.44 -3.96 16.27
CA ARG A 59 1.01 -4.32 16.22
C ARG A 59 0.14 -3.11 15.86
N GLN A 60 0.42 -1.95 16.43
CA GLN A 60 -0.31 -0.73 16.10
C GLN A 60 -0.12 -0.32 14.64
N HIS A 61 1.10 -0.37 14.12
CA HIS A 61 1.35 -0.10 12.70
C HIS A 61 0.59 -1.08 11.80
N ILE A 62 0.57 -2.37 12.13
CA ILE A 62 -0.16 -3.39 11.36
C ILE A 62 -1.67 -3.15 11.39
N TYR A 63 -2.23 -2.80 12.55
CA TYR A 63 -3.64 -2.42 12.66
C TYR A 63 -3.96 -1.24 11.73
N ASN A 64 -3.17 -0.17 11.79
CA ASN A 64 -3.37 1.00 10.93
C ASN A 64 -3.20 0.66 9.45
N ILE A 65 -2.26 -0.22 9.10
CA ILE A 65 -2.08 -0.72 7.74
C ILE A 65 -3.35 -1.43 7.29
N TYR A 66 -3.90 -2.33 8.11
CA TYR A 66 -5.10 -3.09 7.75
C TYR A 66 -6.30 -2.18 7.50
N GLU A 67 -6.53 -1.22 8.39
CA GLU A 67 -7.57 -0.20 8.25
C GLU A 67 -7.39 0.61 6.95
N LYS A 68 -6.18 1.11 6.69
CA LYS A 68 -5.87 1.93 5.50
C LYS A 68 -5.90 1.13 4.19
N LEU A 69 -5.55 -0.15 4.24
CA LEU A 69 -5.58 -1.05 3.09
C LEU A 69 -6.96 -1.67 2.87
N HIS A 70 -7.88 -1.52 3.82
CA HIS A 70 -9.17 -2.21 3.87
C HIS A 70 -9.04 -3.73 3.74
N VAL A 71 -8.14 -4.31 4.54
CA VAL A 71 -7.88 -5.75 4.60
C VAL A 71 -8.05 -6.26 6.02
N GLN A 72 -8.32 -7.55 6.19
CA GLN A 72 -8.58 -8.14 7.51
C GLN A 72 -7.46 -9.06 7.99
N ASN A 73 -6.58 -9.52 7.10
CA ASN A 73 -5.54 -10.47 7.46
C ASN A 73 -4.20 -10.19 6.79
N ARG A 74 -3.17 -10.87 7.33
CA ARG A 74 -1.78 -10.76 6.86
C ARG A 74 -1.68 -11.07 5.37
N THR A 75 -2.31 -12.14 4.92
CA THR A 75 -2.23 -12.61 3.53
C THR A 75 -2.79 -11.57 2.56
N GLU A 76 -3.93 -10.98 2.87
CA GLU A 76 -4.52 -9.89 2.08
C GLU A 76 -3.62 -8.66 2.05
N ALA A 77 -3.04 -8.26 3.18
CA ALA A 77 -2.10 -7.14 3.24
C ALA A 77 -0.86 -7.37 2.36
N VAL A 78 -0.31 -8.60 2.41
CA VAL A 78 0.83 -9.01 1.57
C VAL A 78 0.45 -9.06 0.09
N ASN A 79 -0.71 -9.62 -0.26
CA ASN A 79 -1.20 -9.62 -1.63
C ASN A 79 -1.36 -8.19 -2.16
N LYS A 80 -1.92 -7.28 -1.34
CA LYS A 80 -2.03 -5.86 -1.68
C LYS A 80 -0.68 -5.19 -1.87
N TYR A 81 0.35 -5.60 -1.13
CA TYR A 81 1.73 -5.12 -1.35
C TYR A 81 2.23 -5.51 -2.73
N PHE A 82 2.07 -6.78 -3.14
CA PHE A 82 2.50 -7.25 -4.46
C PHE A 82 1.66 -6.69 -5.62
N GLU A 83 0.38 -6.40 -5.43
CA GLU A 83 -0.47 -5.70 -6.41
C GLU A 83 -0.07 -4.22 -6.62
N ARG A 84 0.77 -3.65 -5.73
CA ARG A 84 1.23 -2.26 -5.76
C ARG A 84 2.64 -2.09 -6.32
N GLY A 85 3.45 -3.15 -6.31
CA GLY A 85 4.77 -3.20 -6.96
C GLY A 85 4.64 -3.44 -8.45
#